data_AF-A0A959H818-F1
#
_entry.id   AF-A0A959H818-F1
#
_cell.length_a   1.000
_cell.length_b   1.000
_cell.length_c   1.000
_cell.angle_alpha   90.00
_cell.angle_beta   90.00
_cell.angle_gamma   90.00
#
_symmetry.space_group_name_H-M   'P 1'
#
loop_
_entity.id
_entity.type
_entity.pdbx_description
1 polymer ?
#
loop_
_entity_poly.entity_id
_entity_poly.type
_entity_poly.pdbx_seq_one_letter_code
_entity_poly.pdbx_strand_id
1 'polypeptide(L)'
;MMADKAKLKDYLDELAANPPAKTWSREEKLAYWINAYNAFTIKLILDHYPLSSIMDINNGKAWDIQWIRLGDKTYSLNNIENDIIRPRFNEPRIHFAINCAARSCPPLLNQAWEAENLNRLLDQQARSFINNPKYNSISPKAVEISRIFEWYAADFGNIIDYLNQYSDTLINKGAKVSYRDYDWSLNN
;
A
#
# COMPACT_ATOMS: atom_id res chain seq x y z
N MET A 1 3.24 16.92 -17.38
CA MET A 1 1.79 16.74 -17.11
C MET A 1 1.06 15.98 -18.22
N MET A 2 0.96 16.46 -19.47
CA MET A 2 0.26 15.71 -20.54
C MET A 2 1.00 14.42 -20.95
N ALA A 3 2.33 14.47 -21.09
CA ALA A 3 3.15 13.29 -21.38
C ALA A 3 3.07 12.22 -20.27
N ASP A 4 2.98 12.66 -19.01
CA ASP A 4 2.88 11.75 -17.85
C ASP A 4 1.50 11.08 -17.78
N LYS A 5 0.44 11.81 -18.15
CA LYS A 5 -0.92 11.24 -18.29
C LYS A 5 -1.00 10.18 -19.40
N ALA A 6 -0.33 10.41 -20.53
CA ALA A 6 -0.28 9.44 -21.62
C ALA A 6 0.46 8.15 -21.19
N LYS A 7 1.65 8.29 -20.59
CA LYS A 7 2.41 7.14 -20.07
C LYS A 7 1.63 6.34 -19.02
N LEU A 8 0.95 7.02 -18.11
CA LEU A 8 0.10 6.35 -17.12
C LEU A 8 -1.05 5.61 -17.82
N LYS A 9 -1.70 6.21 -18.81
CA LYS A 9 -2.76 5.54 -19.57
C LYS A 9 -2.25 4.27 -20.25
N ASP A 10 -1.11 4.35 -20.93
CA ASP A 10 -0.53 3.18 -21.62
C ASP A 10 -0.23 2.05 -20.64
N TYR A 11 0.32 2.38 -19.46
CA TYR A 11 0.58 1.40 -18.41
C TYR A 11 -0.69 0.78 -17.83
N LEU A 12 -1.75 1.57 -17.63
CA LEU A 12 -3.04 1.06 -17.17
C LEU A 12 -3.68 0.13 -18.21
N ASP A 13 -3.54 0.46 -19.51
CA ASP A 13 -4.03 -0.39 -20.59
C ASP A 13 -3.24 -1.71 -20.65
N GLU A 14 -1.93 -1.68 -20.41
CA GLU A 14 -1.09 -2.89 -20.30
C GLU A 14 -1.54 -3.78 -19.14
N LEU A 15 -1.76 -3.20 -17.96
CA LEU A 15 -2.28 -3.93 -16.80
C LEU A 15 -3.67 -4.51 -17.09
N ALA A 16 -4.55 -3.74 -17.72
CA ALA A 16 -5.90 -4.16 -18.05
C ALA A 16 -5.94 -5.32 -19.06
N ALA A 17 -5.02 -5.33 -20.02
CA ALA A 17 -4.90 -6.37 -21.04
C ALA A 17 -4.23 -7.66 -20.53
N ASN A 18 -3.45 -7.58 -19.44
CA ASN A 18 -2.63 -8.69 -18.94
C ASN A 18 -2.98 -9.08 -17.48
N PRO A 19 -4.23 -9.46 -17.16
CA PRO A 19 -4.59 -9.91 -15.81
C PRO A 19 -3.83 -11.20 -15.44
N PRO A 20 -3.60 -11.48 -14.13
CA PRO A 20 -2.70 -12.54 -13.73
C PRO A 20 -3.14 -13.92 -14.21
N ALA A 21 -2.26 -14.59 -14.96
CA ALA A 21 -2.54 -15.92 -15.48
C ALA A 21 -2.49 -16.97 -14.36
N LYS A 22 -3.21 -18.08 -14.57
CA LYS A 22 -3.19 -19.21 -13.61
C LYS A 22 -1.78 -19.77 -13.41
N THR A 23 -0.99 -19.79 -14.48
CA THR A 23 0.39 -20.31 -14.53
C THR A 23 1.42 -19.43 -13.84
N TRP A 24 1.09 -18.15 -13.57
CA TRP A 24 2.01 -17.27 -12.86
C TRP A 24 2.28 -17.78 -11.44
N SER A 25 3.53 -17.61 -11.02
CA SER A 25 3.98 -17.78 -9.64
C SER A 25 3.21 -16.88 -8.68
N ARG A 26 3.38 -17.15 -7.38
CA ARG A 26 2.80 -16.31 -6.34
C ARG A 26 3.37 -14.89 -6.42
N GLU A 27 4.66 -14.75 -6.65
CA GLU A 27 5.39 -13.49 -6.68
C GLU A 27 4.96 -12.62 -7.88
N GLU A 28 4.84 -13.22 -9.08
CA GLU A 28 4.32 -12.51 -10.27
C GLU A 28 2.89 -11.98 -10.04
N LYS A 29 2.02 -12.81 -9.45
CA LYS A 29 0.64 -12.40 -9.13
C LYS A 29 0.62 -11.26 -8.12
N LEU A 30 1.41 -11.34 -7.05
CA LEU A 30 1.45 -10.30 -6.02
C LEU A 30 2.00 -8.99 -6.57
N ALA A 31 3.10 -9.05 -7.32
CA ALA A 31 3.71 -7.90 -7.98
C ALA A 31 2.69 -7.17 -8.88
N TYR A 32 1.95 -7.92 -9.70
CA TYR A 32 0.88 -7.37 -10.52
C TYR A 32 -0.18 -6.64 -9.70
N TRP A 33 -0.69 -7.25 -8.62
CA TRP A 33 -1.76 -6.64 -7.84
C TRP A 33 -1.32 -5.37 -7.10
N ILE A 34 -0.08 -5.33 -6.61
CA ILE A 34 0.50 -4.12 -6.01
C ILE A 34 0.64 -3.02 -7.07
N ASN A 35 1.15 -3.37 -8.26
CA ASN A 35 1.25 -2.43 -9.39
C ASN A 35 -0.12 -1.88 -9.80
N ALA A 36 -1.11 -2.76 -9.96
CA ALA A 36 -2.47 -2.38 -10.32
C ALA A 36 -3.07 -1.44 -9.28
N TYR A 37 -3.05 -1.81 -7.99
CA TYR A 37 -3.57 -0.95 -6.92
C TYR A 37 -2.96 0.46 -6.99
N ASN A 38 -1.62 0.54 -7.03
CA ASN A 38 -0.92 1.83 -7.03
C ASN A 38 -1.22 2.67 -8.28
N ALA A 39 -1.19 2.07 -9.47
CA ALA A 39 -1.44 2.79 -10.72
C ALA A 39 -2.89 3.31 -10.78
N PHE A 40 -3.86 2.49 -10.37
CA PHE A 40 -5.26 2.90 -10.34
C PHE A 40 -5.57 3.90 -9.22
N THR A 41 -4.86 3.87 -8.08
CA THR A 41 -4.94 4.95 -7.09
C THR A 41 -4.47 6.28 -7.68
N ILE A 42 -3.32 6.30 -8.37
CA ILE A 42 -2.82 7.52 -9.02
C ILE A 42 -3.84 8.05 -10.03
N LYS A 43 -4.41 7.16 -10.85
CA LYS A 43 -5.43 7.52 -11.82
C LYS A 43 -6.69 8.09 -11.16
N LEU A 44 -7.16 7.50 -10.05
CA LEU A 44 -8.29 8.01 -9.28
C LEU A 44 -8.04 9.44 -8.80
N ILE A 45 -6.86 9.71 -8.23
CA ILE A 45 -6.49 11.05 -7.79
C ILE A 45 -6.45 12.04 -8.96
N LEU A 46 -5.85 11.65 -10.10
CA LEU A 46 -5.73 12.51 -11.26
C LEU A 46 -7.07 12.83 -11.93
N ASP A 47 -8.04 11.93 -11.88
CA ASP A 47 -9.39 12.14 -12.41
C ASP A 47 -10.21 13.12 -11.59
N HIS A 48 -9.90 13.21 -10.29
CA HIS A 48 -10.58 14.08 -9.33
C HIS A 48 -9.80 15.36 -9.02
N TYR A 49 -8.67 15.61 -9.69
CA TYR A 49 -7.84 16.78 -9.45
C TYR A 49 -8.50 18.08 -9.97
N PRO A 50 -8.39 19.22 -9.24
CA PRO A 50 -7.74 19.41 -7.94
C PRO A 50 -8.55 18.84 -6.77
N LEU A 51 -7.83 18.26 -5.81
CA LEU A 51 -8.38 17.52 -4.67
C LEU A 51 -7.55 17.81 -3.42
N SER A 52 -8.21 17.99 -2.27
CA SER A 52 -7.52 18.23 -0.98
C SER A 52 -7.25 16.93 -0.22
N SER A 53 -8.15 15.96 -0.32
CA SER A 53 -8.05 14.65 0.33
C SER A 53 -8.69 13.57 -0.53
N ILE A 54 -8.12 12.37 -0.56
CA ILE A 54 -8.79 11.21 -1.18
C ILE A 54 -10.16 10.92 -0.53
N MET A 55 -10.37 11.35 0.71
CA MET A 55 -11.64 11.23 1.42
C MET A 55 -12.75 12.13 0.83
N ASP A 56 -12.42 13.15 0.04
CA ASP A 56 -13.42 14.00 -0.61
C ASP A 56 -14.10 13.26 -1.79
N ILE A 57 -13.50 12.15 -2.24
CA ILE A 57 -14.05 11.33 -3.32
C ILE A 57 -15.14 10.40 -2.77
N ASN A 58 -16.31 10.43 -3.40
CA ASN A 58 -17.43 9.53 -3.11
C ASN A 58 -17.83 9.50 -1.61
N ASN A 59 -17.84 10.68 -0.96
CA ASN A 59 -18.19 10.81 0.46
C ASN A 59 -17.34 9.91 1.38
N GLY A 60 -16.02 9.89 1.18
CA GLY A 60 -15.10 9.06 1.97
C GLY A 60 -14.99 7.61 1.52
N LYS A 61 -15.63 7.24 0.40
CA LYS A 61 -15.69 5.87 -0.12
C LYS A 61 -14.97 5.72 -1.46
N ALA A 62 -13.84 6.41 -1.60
CA ALA A 62 -13.00 6.38 -2.80
C ALA A 62 -12.61 4.94 -3.20
N TRP A 63 -12.23 4.13 -2.21
CA TRP A 63 -11.79 2.74 -2.41
C TRP A 63 -12.92 1.75 -2.76
N ASP A 64 -14.18 2.13 -2.58
CA ASP A 64 -15.35 1.28 -2.87
C ASP A 64 -15.85 1.42 -4.31
N ILE A 65 -15.39 2.44 -5.05
CA ILE A 65 -15.84 2.69 -6.42
C ILE A 65 -15.38 1.53 -7.30
N GLN A 66 -16.32 0.85 -7.96
CA GLN A 66 -16.01 -0.18 -8.96
C GLN A 66 -15.86 0.44 -10.35
N TRP A 67 -14.62 0.62 -10.78
CA TRP A 67 -14.30 1.23 -12.08
C TRP A 67 -13.01 0.68 -12.71
N ILE A 68 -12.22 -0.08 -11.96
CA ILE A 68 -10.94 -0.63 -12.41
C ILE A 68 -11.21 -1.88 -13.25
N ARG A 69 -11.08 -1.76 -14.57
CA ARG A 69 -11.27 -2.89 -15.48
C ARG A 69 -9.95 -3.63 -15.70
N LEU A 70 -9.91 -4.91 -15.33
CA LEU A 70 -8.78 -5.81 -15.56
C LEU A 70 -9.30 -7.10 -16.20
N GLY A 71 -9.00 -7.30 -17.48
CA GLY A 71 -9.67 -8.27 -18.34
C GLY A 71 -11.18 -8.03 -18.42
N ASP A 72 -11.95 -9.08 -18.15
CA ASP A 72 -13.42 -9.07 -18.20
C ASP A 72 -14.08 -8.70 -16.87
N LYS A 73 -13.30 -8.30 -15.86
CA LYS A 73 -13.80 -7.99 -14.52
C LYS A 73 -13.57 -6.52 -14.18
N THR A 74 -14.51 -5.99 -13.40
CA THR A 74 -14.43 -4.65 -12.82
C THR A 74 -14.20 -4.78 -11.31
N TYR A 75 -13.26 -4.00 -10.80
CA TYR A 75 -12.83 -4.02 -9.40
C TYR A 75 -12.91 -2.61 -8.81
N SER A 76 -12.99 -2.55 -7.49
CA SER A 76 -12.59 -1.40 -6.68
C SER A 76 -11.19 -1.62 -6.10
N LEU A 77 -10.58 -0.56 -5.56
CA LEU A 77 -9.31 -0.69 -4.82
C LEU A 77 -9.48 -1.64 -3.62
N ASN A 78 -10.62 -1.56 -2.92
CA ASN A 78 -10.95 -2.48 -1.84
C ASN A 78 -11.04 -3.94 -2.30
N ASN A 79 -11.56 -4.22 -3.51
CA ASN A 79 -11.55 -5.59 -4.02
C ASN A 79 -10.12 -6.10 -4.23
N ILE A 80 -9.23 -5.26 -4.78
CA ILE A 80 -7.82 -5.65 -5.00
C ILE A 80 -7.12 -5.92 -3.66
N GLU A 81 -7.28 -5.03 -2.68
CA GLU A 81 -6.59 -5.16 -1.40
C GLU A 81 -7.19 -6.26 -0.50
N ASN A 82 -8.50 -6.18 -0.23
CA ASN A 82 -9.14 -6.97 0.82
C ASN A 82 -9.67 -8.32 0.33
N ASP A 83 -10.06 -8.44 -0.94
CA ASP A 83 -10.62 -9.69 -1.48
C ASP A 83 -9.59 -10.52 -2.26
N ILE A 84 -8.45 -9.91 -2.62
CA ILE A 84 -7.39 -10.53 -3.42
C ILE A 84 -6.06 -10.56 -2.66
N ILE A 85 -5.43 -9.40 -2.40
CA ILE A 85 -4.06 -9.37 -1.86
C ILE A 85 -4.01 -9.97 -0.46
N ARG A 86 -4.78 -9.42 0.49
CA ARG A 86 -4.70 -9.82 1.90
C ARG A 86 -4.99 -11.32 2.11
N PRO A 87 -6.13 -11.88 1.65
CA PRO A 87 -6.48 -13.28 1.95
C PRO A 87 -5.70 -14.32 1.16
N ARG A 88 -5.13 -13.97 -0.02
CA ARG A 88 -4.44 -14.96 -0.88
C ARG A 88 -2.94 -15.02 -0.65
N PHE A 89 -2.34 -13.93 -0.18
CA PHE A 89 -0.89 -13.84 -0.05
C PHE A 89 -0.42 -13.88 1.39
N ASN A 90 -1.23 -13.46 2.37
CA ASN A 90 -0.81 -13.36 3.77
C ASN A 90 0.54 -12.62 3.91
N GLU A 91 0.67 -11.49 3.22
CA GLU A 91 1.92 -10.74 3.09
C GLU A 91 1.76 -9.38 3.77
N PRO A 92 2.13 -9.22 5.05
CA PRO A 92 1.91 -7.99 5.81
C PRO A 92 2.69 -6.79 5.27
N ARG A 93 3.80 -7.02 4.55
CA ARG A 93 4.60 -5.93 3.96
C ARG A 93 3.86 -5.18 2.85
N ILE A 94 2.74 -5.71 2.35
CA ILE A 94 1.91 -5.01 1.35
C ILE A 94 1.43 -3.65 1.86
N HIS A 95 1.19 -3.50 3.17
CA HIS A 95 0.78 -2.23 3.79
C HIS A 95 1.82 -1.10 3.68
N PHE A 96 3.04 -1.42 3.23
CA PHE A 96 4.11 -0.46 2.92
C PHE A 96 4.41 -0.37 1.42
N ALA A 97 3.71 -1.16 0.61
CA ALA A 97 3.88 -1.30 -0.82
C ALA A 97 2.70 -0.74 -1.62
N ILE A 98 1.49 -0.78 -1.05
CA ILE A 98 0.30 -0.14 -1.62
C ILE A 98 0.09 1.24 -0.99
N ASN A 99 -0.17 2.25 -1.82
CA ASN A 99 -0.28 3.64 -1.41
C ASN A 99 -1.73 4.13 -1.55
N CYS A 100 -2.25 4.72 -0.48
CA CYS A 100 -3.59 5.28 -0.37
C CYS A 100 -3.69 6.79 -0.70
N ALA A 101 -2.65 7.37 -1.29
CA ALA A 101 -2.46 8.78 -1.66
C ALA A 101 -2.48 9.83 -0.53
N ALA A 102 -2.84 9.48 0.70
CA ALA A 102 -2.78 10.37 1.86
C ALA A 102 -1.33 10.66 2.32
N ARG A 103 -1.12 11.79 3.01
CA ARG A 103 0.18 12.24 3.55
C ARG A 103 0.83 11.28 4.53
N SER A 104 0.01 10.57 5.30
CA SER A 104 0.45 9.54 6.23
C SER A 104 0.64 8.16 5.57
N CYS A 105 0.35 8.00 4.27
CA CYS A 105 0.61 6.74 3.56
C CYS A 105 2.13 6.53 3.38
N PRO A 106 2.59 5.26 3.33
CA PRO A 106 3.96 4.93 2.95
C PRO A 106 4.33 5.53 1.59
N PRO A 107 5.57 6.00 1.38
CA PRO A 107 5.99 6.54 0.09
C PRO A 107 5.80 5.55 -1.05
N LEU A 108 5.25 6.02 -2.17
CA LEU A 108 5.14 5.22 -3.39
C LEU A 108 6.54 5.01 -3.99
N LEU A 109 6.88 3.76 -4.31
CA LEU A 109 8.12 3.45 -5.02
C LEU A 109 8.07 3.97 -6.46
N ASN A 110 9.14 4.64 -6.91
CA ASN A 110 9.32 5.04 -8.30
C ASN A 110 9.95 3.92 -9.15
N GLN A 111 9.46 2.69 -8.98
CA GLN A 111 9.87 1.50 -9.71
C GLN A 111 8.72 0.49 -9.71
N ALA A 112 8.56 -0.24 -10.81
CA ALA A 112 7.59 -1.33 -10.89
C ALA A 112 7.97 -2.52 -9.99
N TRP A 113 6.95 -3.14 -9.41
CA TRP A 113 7.09 -4.40 -8.70
C TRP A 113 7.19 -5.54 -9.71
N GLU A 114 8.21 -6.37 -9.59
CA GLU A 114 8.45 -7.55 -10.44
C GLU A 114 8.78 -8.73 -9.53
N ALA A 115 8.55 -9.96 -9.99
CA ALA A 115 8.73 -11.14 -9.15
C ALA A 115 10.17 -11.26 -8.59
N GLU A 116 11.15 -10.89 -9.41
CA GLU A 116 12.58 -10.94 -9.12
C GLU A 116 12.99 -9.91 -8.06
N ASN A 117 12.30 -8.77 -8.00
CA ASN A 117 12.61 -7.67 -7.09
C ASN A 117 11.67 -7.59 -5.87
N LEU A 118 10.54 -8.31 -5.90
CA LEU A 118 9.43 -8.18 -4.96
C LEU A 118 9.86 -8.29 -3.50
N ASN A 119 10.47 -9.41 -3.11
CA ASN A 119 10.81 -9.65 -1.70
C ASN A 119 11.81 -8.63 -1.17
N ARG A 120 12.82 -8.29 -1.97
CA ARG A 120 13.83 -7.28 -1.61
C ARG A 120 13.18 -5.91 -1.42
N LEU A 121 12.30 -5.50 -2.32
CA LEU A 121 11.61 -4.22 -2.23
C LEU A 121 10.60 -4.19 -1.08
N LEU A 122 9.89 -5.29 -0.81
CA LEU A 122 8.97 -5.40 0.33
C LEU A 122 9.73 -5.25 1.66
N ASP A 123 10.86 -5.93 1.82
CA ASP A 123 11.70 -5.79 3.02
C ASP A 123 12.28 -4.38 3.15
N GLN A 124 12.74 -3.80 2.04
CA GLN A 124 13.27 -2.43 2.02
C GLN A 124 12.20 -1.42 2.44
N GLN A 125 10.98 -1.55 1.91
CA GLN A 125 9.86 -0.67 2.25
C GLN A 125 9.43 -0.84 3.71
N ALA A 126 9.37 -2.07 4.21
CA ALA A 126 9.05 -2.34 5.61
C ALA A 126 10.08 -1.71 6.56
N ARG A 127 11.38 -1.93 6.34
CA ARG A 127 12.45 -1.29 7.13
C ARG A 127 12.41 0.22 7.03
N SER A 128 12.24 0.76 5.82
CA SER A 128 12.20 2.20 5.61
C SER A 128 11.01 2.83 6.34
N PHE A 129 9.82 2.26 6.23
CA PHE A 129 8.63 2.79 6.89
C PHE A 129 8.74 2.70 8.41
N ILE A 130 9.08 1.52 8.95
CA ILE A 130 9.13 1.25 10.38
C ILE A 130 10.15 2.17 11.09
N ASN A 131 11.30 2.41 10.49
CA ASN A 131 12.35 3.24 11.08
C ASN A 131 12.22 4.74 10.74
N ASN A 132 11.17 5.16 10.04
CA ASN A 132 11.01 6.56 9.67
C ASN A 132 10.39 7.40 10.81
N PRO A 133 11.11 8.40 11.36
CA PRO A 133 10.63 9.23 12.46
C PRO A 133 9.37 10.06 12.14
N LYS A 134 9.07 10.27 10.85
CA LYS A 134 7.82 10.91 10.40
C LYS A 134 6.61 10.06 10.76
N TYR A 135 6.72 8.73 10.63
CA TYR A 135 5.59 7.81 10.81
C TYR A 135 5.61 7.09 12.15
N ASN A 136 6.80 6.88 12.74
CA ASN A 136 6.97 6.04 13.91
C ASN A 136 8.05 6.62 14.85
N SER A 137 7.85 6.49 16.16
CA SER A 137 8.89 6.66 17.16
C SER A 137 9.07 5.35 17.90
N ILE A 138 10.27 4.78 17.86
CA ILE A 138 10.57 3.47 18.43
C ILE A 138 11.65 3.60 19.49
N SER A 139 11.38 3.04 20.67
CA SER A 139 12.35 2.87 21.76
C SER A 139 12.16 1.51 22.41
N PRO A 140 13.12 1.03 23.22
CA PRO A 140 12.98 -0.26 23.89
C PRO A 140 11.76 -0.36 24.82
N LYS A 141 11.25 0.76 25.37
CA LYS A 141 10.17 0.75 26.38
C LYS A 141 8.82 1.26 25.87
N ALA A 142 8.80 1.97 24.75
CA ALA A 142 7.59 2.53 24.19
C ALA A 142 7.75 2.71 22.68
N VAL A 143 6.67 2.47 21.94
CA VAL A 143 6.55 2.74 20.52
C VAL A 143 5.29 3.55 20.27
N GLU A 144 5.42 4.57 19.43
CA GLU A 144 4.33 5.38 18.93
C GLU A 144 4.35 5.26 17.41
N ILE A 145 3.42 4.49 16.84
CA ILE A 145 3.51 4.01 15.45
C ILE A 145 2.30 4.45 14.61
N SER A 146 2.40 4.35 13.28
CA SER A 146 1.30 4.69 12.37
C SER A 146 0.01 3.89 12.67
N ARG A 147 -1.17 4.51 12.45
CA ARG A 147 -2.48 3.82 12.57
C ARG A 147 -2.65 2.63 11.62
N ILE A 148 -1.83 2.51 10.59
CA ILE A 148 -1.84 1.33 9.70
C ILE A 148 -1.65 0.04 10.52
N PHE A 149 -0.83 0.08 11.57
CA PHE A 149 -0.64 -1.06 12.48
C PHE A 149 -1.88 -1.38 13.33
N GLU A 150 -2.73 -0.39 13.58
CA GLU A 150 -4.01 -0.56 14.28
C GLU A 150 -5.08 -1.13 13.33
N TRP A 151 -5.26 -0.50 12.16
CA TRP A 151 -6.30 -0.87 11.19
C TRP A 151 -6.11 -2.27 10.61
N TYR A 152 -4.85 -2.67 10.41
CA TYR A 152 -4.49 -3.97 9.85
C TYR A 152 -3.80 -4.87 10.87
N ALA A 153 -4.09 -4.70 12.16
CA ALA A 153 -3.47 -5.47 13.24
C ALA A 153 -3.52 -7.01 13.02
N ALA A 154 -4.61 -7.50 12.42
CA ALA A 154 -4.78 -8.92 12.10
C ALA A 154 -3.71 -9.47 11.14
N ASP A 155 -3.17 -8.63 10.25
CA ASP A 155 -2.19 -9.04 9.25
C ASP A 155 -0.77 -9.10 9.85
N PHE A 156 -0.49 -8.28 10.86
CA PHE A 156 0.83 -8.18 11.50
C PHE A 156 1.04 -9.19 12.65
N GLY A 157 -0.04 -9.74 13.22
CA GLY A 157 0.05 -10.63 14.37
C GLY A 157 0.54 -9.91 15.62
N ASN A 158 1.56 -10.45 16.31
CA ASN A 158 2.15 -9.75 17.46
C ASN A 158 2.95 -8.54 16.97
N ILE A 159 2.46 -7.34 17.28
CA ILE A 159 3.03 -6.09 16.75
C ILE A 159 4.49 -5.88 17.16
N ILE A 160 4.88 -6.21 18.39
CA ILE A 160 6.26 -6.03 18.85
C ILE A 160 7.19 -7.00 18.13
N ASP A 161 6.79 -8.26 18.00
CA ASP A 161 7.56 -9.27 17.28
C ASP A 161 7.69 -8.90 15.80
N TYR A 162 6.63 -8.37 15.18
CA TYR A 162 6.66 -7.90 13.80
C TYR A 162 7.60 -6.71 13.60
N LEU A 163 7.47 -5.67 14.44
CA LEU A 163 8.33 -4.49 14.36
C LEU A 163 9.81 -4.86 14.54
N ASN A 164 10.14 -5.79 15.45
CA ASN A 164 11.50 -6.25 15.69
C ASN A 164 12.15 -6.98 14.50
N GLN A 165 11.39 -7.43 13.49
CA GLN A 165 11.96 -8.00 12.26
C GLN A 165 12.66 -6.93 11.39
N TYR A 166 12.20 -5.68 11.50
CA TYR A 166 12.57 -4.58 10.61
C TYR A 166 13.15 -3.36 11.33
N SER A 167 12.90 -3.21 12.63
CA SER A 167 13.36 -2.06 13.40
C SER A 167 14.86 -2.12 13.68
N ASP A 168 15.51 -0.96 13.61
CA ASP A 168 16.91 -0.77 14.02
C ASP A 168 17.07 -0.76 15.55
N THR A 169 15.96 -0.63 16.28
CA THR A 169 15.93 -0.62 17.75
C THR A 169 15.17 -1.82 18.27
N LEU A 170 15.79 -2.62 19.14
CA LEU A 170 15.12 -3.75 19.79
C LEU A 170 14.05 -3.25 20.78
N ILE A 171 12.80 -3.63 20.54
CA ILE A 171 11.63 -3.30 21.36
C ILE A 171 11.42 -4.42 22.38
N ASN A 172 11.31 -4.06 23.66
CA ASN A 172 11.03 -5.04 24.71
C ASN A 172 9.58 -5.56 24.60
N LYS A 173 9.35 -6.82 24.94
CA LYS A 173 8.01 -7.45 24.92
C LYS A 173 6.93 -6.71 25.71
N GLY A 174 7.31 -5.94 26.73
CA GLY A 174 6.40 -5.12 27.55
C GLY A 174 6.36 -3.64 27.17
N ALA A 175 6.86 -3.27 25.98
CA ALA A 175 6.85 -1.89 25.53
C ALA A 175 5.40 -1.38 25.41
N LYS A 176 5.20 -0.12 25.79
CA LYS A 176 3.90 0.55 25.60
C LYS A 176 3.71 0.83 24.11
N VAL A 177 2.56 0.45 23.55
CA VAL A 177 2.21 0.71 22.15
C VAL A 177 1.13 1.79 22.11
N SER A 178 1.37 2.85 21.36
CA SER A 178 0.38 3.88 21.02
C SER A 178 0.40 4.17 19.53
N TYR A 179 -0.68 4.77 19.02
CA TYR A 179 -0.82 5.08 17.60
C TYR A 179 -0.87 6.58 17.37
N ARG A 180 -0.22 7.04 16.30
CA ARG A 180 -0.25 8.45 15.86
C ARG A 180 -1.58 8.81 15.23
N ASP A 181 -1.85 10.10 15.08
CA ASP A 181 -2.93 10.54 14.20
C ASP A 181 -2.57 10.35 12.72
N TYR A 182 -3.60 10.14 11.90
CA TYR A 182 -3.43 9.87 10.47
C TYR A 182 -3.91 11.08 9.65
N ASP A 183 -2.99 11.68 8.90
CA ASP A 183 -3.26 12.82 8.03
C ASP A 183 -3.75 12.33 6.67
N TRP A 184 -5.05 12.52 6.43
CA TRP A 184 -5.73 12.15 5.19
C TRP A 184 -5.56 13.15 4.06
N SER A 185 -4.94 14.31 4.30
CA SER A 185 -4.68 15.27 3.22
C SER A 185 -3.80 14.63 2.14
N LEU A 186 -3.97 15.09 0.89
CA LEU A 186 -3.26 14.53 -0.25
C LEU A 186 -1.74 14.73 -0.11
N ASN A 187 -0.99 13.67 -0.42
CA ASN A 187 0.47 13.72 -0.45
C ASN A 187 0.93 14.42 -1.74
N ASN A 188 1.12 15.74 -1.65
CA ASN A 188 1.47 16.64 -2.75
C ASN A 188 2.96 16.90 -2.85
#